data_AF-A0A0D7ARJ5-F1
#
_entry.id   AF-A0A0D7ARJ5-F1
#
_cell.length_a   1.000
_cell.length_b   1.000
_cell.length_c   1.000
_cell.angle_alpha   90.00
_cell.angle_beta   90.00
_cell.angle_gamma   90.00
#
_symmetry.space_group_name_H-M   'P 1'
#
loop_
_entity.id
_entity.type
_entity.pdbx_description
1 polymer ?
#
loop_
_entity_poly.entity_id
_entity_poly.type
_entity_poly.pdbx_seq_one_letter_code
_entity_poly.pdbx_strand_id
1 'polypeptide(L)' 'LLHIADSILAMGPVWCYWAFAMERFCGIISPHVRSRRHPWRSIDRYMLERSQLQQLIV' A
#
# COMPACT_ATOMS: atom_id res chain seq x y z
N LEU A 1 17.16 16.72 0.12
CA LEU A 1 15.85 17.22 -0.38
C LEU A 1 15.79 17.45 -1.89
N LEU A 2 16.92 17.62 -2.60
CA LEU A 2 16.91 17.95 -4.05
C LEU A 2 16.52 16.77 -4.97
N HIS A 3 16.72 15.52 -4.53
CA HIS A 3 16.39 14.33 -5.33
C HIS A 3 14.90 14.09 -5.54
N ILE A 4 14.04 14.63 -4.67
CA ILE A 4 12.58 14.41 -4.76
C ILE A 4 12.02 15.11 -6.01
N ALA A 5 12.55 16.29 -6.35
CA ALA A 5 12.11 17.03 -7.54
C ALA A 5 12.47 16.29 -8.84
N ASP A 6 13.66 15.69 -8.90
CA ASP A 6 14.14 14.91 -10.05
C ASP A 6 13.30 13.64 -10.25
N SER A 7 13.00 12.95 -9.14
CA SER A 7 12.09 11.79 -9.16
C SER A 7 10.67 12.16 -9.59
N ILE A 8 10.14 13.33 -9.19
CA ILE A 8 8.80 13.79 -9.63
C ILE A 8 8.79 14.13 -11.12
N LEU A 9 9.87 14.70 -11.65
CA LEU A 9 10.00 14.97 -13.09
C LEU A 9 10.10 13.67 -13.90
N ALA A 10 10.86 12.69 -13.42
CA ALA A 10 11.05 11.41 -14.11
C ALA A 10 9.82 10.48 -14.05
N MET A 11 9.07 10.50 -12.95
CA MET A 11 7.96 9.58 -12.67
C MET A 11 6.58 10.21 -12.91
N GLY A 12 6.55 11.49 -13.31
CA GLY A 12 5.33 12.28 -13.42
C GLY A 12 4.86 12.84 -12.08
N PRO A 13 3.84 13.70 -12.09
CA PRO A 13 3.39 14.39 -10.90
C PRO A 13 2.97 13.37 -9.83
N VAL A 14 3.52 13.52 -8.63
CA VAL A 14 3.45 12.52 -7.54
C VAL A 14 2.03 12.01 -7.29
N TRP A 15 1.01 12.86 -7.45
CA TRP A 15 -0.39 12.49 -7.27
C TRP A 15 -0.86 11.45 -8.29
N CYS A 16 -0.38 11.49 -9.53
CA CYS A 16 -0.81 10.58 -10.60
C CYS A 16 -0.19 9.19 -10.40
N TYR A 17 1.11 9.16 -10.05
CA TYR A 17 1.78 7.93 -9.65
C TYR A 17 1.16 7.33 -8.37
N TRP A 18 0.94 8.17 -7.36
CA TRP A 18 0.44 7.74 -6.06
C TRP A 18 -1.03 7.32 -6.12
N ALA A 19 -1.87 7.97 -6.93
CA ALA A 19 -3.27 7.59 -7.12
C ALA A 19 -3.37 6.14 -7.63
N PHE A 20 -2.59 5.75 -8.63
CA PHE A 20 -2.61 4.38 -9.14
C PHE A 20 -2.15 3.35 -8.09
N ALA A 21 -1.05 3.63 -7.40
CA ALA A 21 -0.55 2.76 -6.34
C ALA A 21 -1.56 2.65 -5.18
N MET A 22 -2.21 3.75 -4.82
CA MET A 22 -3.20 3.80 -3.75
C MET A 22 -4.48 3.06 -4.13
N GLU A 23 -4.98 3.21 -5.34
CA GLU A 23 -6.15 2.46 -5.84
C GLU A 23 -5.88 0.95 -5.82
N ARG A 24 -4.70 0.52 -6.28
CA ARG A 24 -4.29 -0.88 -6.20
C ARG A 24 -4.18 -1.38 -4.76
N PHE A 25 -3.65 -0.55 -3.86
CA PHE A 25 -3.52 -0.87 -2.45
C PHE A 25 -4.89 -0.98 -1.76
N CYS A 26 -5.79 -0.03 -1.99
CA CYS A 26 -7.17 -0.06 -1.52
C CYS A 26 -7.93 -1.27 -2.06
N GLY A 27 -7.72 -1.65 -3.33
CA GLY A 27 -8.30 -2.85 -3.91
C GLY A 27 -7.85 -4.14 -3.23
N ILE A 28 -6.59 -4.20 -2.78
CA ILE A 28 -6.08 -5.33 -1.99
C ILE A 28 -6.69 -5.34 -0.58
N ILE A 29 -6.81 -4.18 0.07
CA ILE A 29 -7.29 -4.09 1.45
C ILE A 29 -8.80 -4.31 1.56
N SER A 30 -9.57 -3.78 0.61
CA SER A 30 -11.04 -3.81 0.60
C SER A 30 -11.65 -5.20 0.91
N PRO A 31 -11.22 -6.32 0.30
CA PRO A 31 -11.72 -7.65 0.65
C PRO A 31 -11.34 -8.11 2.08
N HIS A 32 -10.25 -7.60 2.66
CA HIS A 32 -9.84 -7.91 4.04
C HIS A 32 -10.59 -7.09 5.10
N VAL A 33 -11.30 -6.03 4.69
CA VAL A 33 -12.22 -5.23 5.53
C VAL A 33 -13.60 -5.91 5.68
N ARG A 34 -13.73 -7.18 5.30
CA ARG A 34 -15.01 -7.91 5.39
C ARG A 34 -15.55 -8.04 6.82
N SER A 35 -14.68 -7.96 7.83
CA SER A 35 -15.07 -7.99 9.24
C SER A 35 -15.65 -6.64 9.68
N ARG A 36 -16.98 -6.52 9.66
CA ARG A 36 -17.71 -5.30 10.06
C ARG A 36 -17.56 -4.95 11.55
N ARG A 37 -17.14 -5.89 12.40
CA ARG A 37 -17.00 -5.70 13.85
C ARG A 37 -15.62 -5.17 14.25
N HIS A 38 -14.56 -5.61 13.56
CA HIS A 38 -13.17 -5.18 13.85
C HIS A 38 -12.38 -5.02 12.54
N PRO A 39 -12.70 -3.99 11.73
CA PRO A 39 -12.06 -3.78 10.43
C PRO A 39 -10.55 -3.59 10.58
N TRP A 40 -10.10 -2.74 11.50
CA TRP A 40 -8.69 -2.42 11.71
C TRP A 40 -7.84 -3.60 12.16
N ARG A 41 -8.37 -4.46 13.05
CA ARG A 41 -7.66 -5.67 13.51
C ARG A 41 -7.43 -6.66 12.37
N SER A 42 -8.37 -6.73 11.43
CA SER A 42 -8.28 -7.65 10.29
C SER A 42 -7.24 -7.16 9.27
N ILE A 43 -7.18 -5.84 9.06
CA ILE A 43 -6.17 -5.20 8.20
C ILE A 43 -4.78 -5.36 8.81
N ASP A 44 -4.62 -5.07 10.11
CA ASP A 44 -3.34 -5.17 10.82
C ASP A 44 -2.75 -6.58 10.72
N ARG A 45 -3.56 -7.60 11.00
CA ARG A 45 -3.16 -9.00 10.85
C ARG A 45 -2.74 -9.33 9.42
N TYR A 46 -3.49 -8.89 8.42
CA TYR A 46 -3.16 -9.12 7.01
C TYR A 46 -1.82 -8.47 6.63
N MET A 47 -1.56 -7.24 7.10
CA MET A 47 -0.29 -6.55 6.84
C MET A 47 0.89 -7.27 7.50
N LEU A 48 0.71 -7.77 8.73
CA LEU A 48 1.71 -8.54 9.45
C LEU A 48 2.02 -9.87 8.76
N GLU A 49 0.99 -10.63 8.37
CA GLU A 49 1.17 -11.90 7.65
C GLU A 49 1.88 -11.66 6.31
N ARG A 50 1.53 -10.58 5.60
CA ARG A 50 2.16 -10.22 4.33
C ARG A 50 3.61 -9.78 4.49
N SER A 51 3.95 -9.00 5.53
CA SER A 51 5.33 -8.59 5.78
C SER A 51 6.21 -9.78 6.15
N GLN A 52 5.71 -10.68 6.98
CA GLN A 52 6.40 -11.93 7.34
C GLN A 52 6.66 -12.80 6.11
N LEU A 53 5.65 -13.01 5.26
CA LEU A 53 5.84 -13.77 4.02
C LEU A 53 6.87 -13.12 3.09
N GLN A 54 6.86 -11.78 2.98
CA GLN A 54 7.86 -11.07 2.18
C GLN A 54 9.28 -11.26 2.73
N GLN A 55 9.45 -11.30 4.05
CA GLN A 55 10.75 -11.52 4.68
C GLN A 55 11.28 -12.95 4.51
N LEU A 56 10.40 -13.94 4.32
CA LEU A 56 10.77 -15.35 4.12
C LEU A 56 11.08 -15.70 2.66
N ILE A 57 10.64 -14.86 1.72
CA ILE A 57 10.82 -15.06 0.27
C ILE A 57 12.12 -14.39 -0.25
N VAL A 58 12.78 -13.58 0.59
CA VAL A 58 14.13 -13.02 0.35
C VAL A 58 15.19 -14.02 0.77
#